data_AF-A0A8T5DVX6-F1
#
_entry.id   AF-A0A8T5DVX6-F1
#
_cell.length_a   1.000
_cell.length_b   1.000
_cell.length_c   1.000
_cell.angle_alpha   90.00
_cell.angle_beta   90.00
_cell.angle_gamma   90.00
#
_symmetry.space_group_name_H-M   'P 1'
#
loop_
_entity.id
_entity.type
_entity.pdbx_description
1 polymer ?
#
loop_
_entity_poly.entity_id
_entity_poly.type
_entity_poly.pdbx_seq_one_letter_code
_entity_poly.pdbx_strand_id
1 'polypeptide(L)'
;MSILATLATAFGIGSGLFNLPQIIKIFQRKSAKDISVITYIGLLAGTVVWILYGLELNNMPIILTNGFAGASFILILLGCYLYGK
;
A
#
# COMPACT_ATOMS: atom_id res chain seq x y z
N MET A 1 17.58 -15.79 8.52
CA MET A 1 17.27 -14.57 7.73
C MET A 1 18.37 -13.56 7.94
N SER A 2 18.80 -12.82 6.91
CA SER A 2 19.79 -11.75 7.09
C SER A 2 19.19 -10.57 7.86
N ILE A 3 20.02 -9.76 8.51
CA ILE A 3 19.56 -8.55 9.20
C ILE A 3 18.81 -7.60 8.26
N LEU A 4 19.23 -7.54 6.99
CA LEU A 4 18.57 -6.76 5.96
C LEU A 4 17.15 -7.28 5.67
N ALA A 5 16.94 -8.59 5.61
CA ALA A 5 15.61 -9.17 5.39
C ALA A 5 14.68 -8.88 6.56
N THR A 6 15.19 -8.94 7.80
CA THR A 6 14.41 -8.58 9.00
C THR A 6 14.01 -7.11 8.98
N LEU A 7 14.95 -6.20 8.69
CA LEU A 7 14.68 -4.77 8.59
C LEU A 7 13.69 -4.45 7.47
N ALA A 8 13.86 -5.04 6.29
CA ALA A 8 12.96 -4.86 5.15
C ALA A 8 11.54 -5.32 5.47
N THR A 9 11.39 -6.48 6.13
CA THR A 9 10.07 -7.00 6.52
C THR A 9 9.42 -6.08 7.56
N ALA A 10 10.14 -5.71 8.62
CA ALA A 10 9.62 -4.85 9.68
C ALA A 10 9.23 -3.46 9.13
N PHE A 11 10.10 -2.84 8.33
CA PHE A 11 9.85 -1.54 7.73
C PHE A 11 8.70 -1.58 6.72
N GLY A 12 8.62 -2.62 5.89
CA GLY A 12 7.55 -2.73 4.90
C GLY A 12 6.19 -3.15 5.48
N ILE A 13 6.12 -3.78 6.65
CA ILE A 13 4.85 -3.84 7.41
C ILE A 13 4.52 -2.45 7.96
N GLY A 14 5.52 -1.72 8.47
CA GLY A 14 5.38 -0.33 8.93
C GLY A 14 4.93 0.64 7.84
N SER A 15 5.28 0.41 6.57
CA SER A 15 4.87 1.28 5.47
C SER A 15 3.36 1.27 5.22
N GLY A 16 2.67 0.15 5.51
CA GLY A 16 1.21 0.11 5.57
C GLY A 16 0.66 1.05 6.65
N LEU A 17 1.31 1.11 7.81
CA LEU A 17 0.93 2.02 8.90
C LEU A 17 1.16 3.49 8.53
N PHE A 18 2.11 3.81 7.65
CA PHE A 18 2.32 5.20 7.20
C PHE A 18 1.18 5.74 6.35
N ASN A 19 0.43 4.87 5.67
CA ASN A 19 -0.77 5.26 4.93
C ASN A 19 -2.03 5.35 5.81
N LEU A 20 -1.98 4.81 7.03
CA LEU A 20 -3.13 4.78 7.93
C LEU A 20 -3.67 6.19 8.29
N PRO A 21 -2.84 7.21 8.59
CA PRO A 21 -3.33 8.57 8.81
C PRO A 21 -4.07 9.14 7.59
N GLN A 22 -3.63 8.81 6.37
CA GLN A 22 -4.29 9.27 5.14
C GLN A 22 -5.64 8.60 4.96
N ILE A 23 -5.71 7.28 5.16
CA ILE A 23 -6.95 6.51 5.14
C ILE A 23 -7.93 7.09 6.16
N ILE A 24 -7.49 7.26 7.42
CA ILE A 24 -8.31 7.83 8.49
C ILE A 24 -8.86 9.20 8.09
N LYS A 25 -8.01 10.10 7.58
CA LYS A 25 -8.45 11.44 7.13
C LYS A 25 -9.55 11.36 6.08
N ILE A 26 -9.43 10.48 5.08
CA ILE A 26 -10.45 10.33 4.02
C ILE A 26 -11.78 9.87 4.60
N PHE A 27 -11.77 8.82 5.43
CA PHE A 27 -12.99 8.23 5.96
C PHE A 27 -13.65 9.05 7.08
N GLN A 28 -12.87 9.83 7.85
CA GLN A 28 -13.38 10.76 8.86
C GLN A 28 -13.91 12.05 8.24
N ARG A 29 -13.17 12.67 7.31
CA ARG A 29 -13.56 13.94 6.69
C ARG A 29 -14.56 13.75 5.55
N LYS A 30 -14.78 12.51 5.11
CA LYS A 30 -15.65 12.17 3.98
C LYS A 30 -15.28 12.99 2.74
N SER A 31 -13.97 13.19 2.52
CA SER A 31 -13.44 13.99 1.41
C SER A 31 -12.13 13.40 0.90
N ALA A 32 -12.02 13.29 -0.41
CA ALA A 32 -10.84 12.85 -1.14
C ALA A 32 -10.56 13.68 -2.40
N LYS A 33 -11.14 14.89 -2.51
CA LYS A 33 -11.04 15.76 -3.70
C LYS A 33 -9.60 16.05 -4.13
N ASP A 34 -8.71 16.23 -3.16
CA ASP A 34 -7.32 16.62 -3.42
C ASP A 34 -6.39 15.42 -3.65
N ILE A 35 -6.93 14.21 -3.71
CA ILE A 35 -6.15 12.97 -3.85
C ILE A 35 -6.10 12.54 -5.31
N SER A 36 -4.89 12.41 -5.85
CA SER A 36 -4.66 11.89 -7.19
C SER A 36 -4.94 10.38 -7.27
N VAL A 37 -6.06 10.01 -7.89
CA VAL A 37 -6.43 8.61 -8.16
C VAL A 37 -5.37 7.91 -9.02
N ILE A 38 -4.80 8.60 -10.01
CA ILE A 38 -3.79 8.05 -10.93
C ILE A 38 -2.55 7.61 -10.16
N THR A 39 -2.12 8.37 -9.15
CA THR A 39 -0.97 8.02 -8.31
C THR A 39 -1.18 6.68 -7.64
N TYR A 40 -2.34 6.48 -7.01
CA TYR A 40 -2.62 5.24 -6.28
C TYR A 40 -2.89 4.04 -7.19
N ILE A 41 -3.42 4.25 -8.41
CA ILE A 41 -3.51 3.19 -9.43
C ILE A 41 -2.11 2.73 -9.86
N GLY A 42 -1.21 3.67 -10.16
CA GLY A 42 0.17 3.35 -10.55
C GLY A 42 0.93 2.61 -9.44
N LEU A 43 0.79 3.08 -8.20
CA LEU A 43 1.37 2.41 -7.04
C LEU A 43 0.80 1.01 -6.83
N LEU A 44 -0.52 0.83 -6.97
CA LEU A 44 -1.17 -0.48 -6.86
C LEU A 44 -0.66 -1.45 -7.93
N ALA A 45 -0.58 -1.02 -9.20
CA ALA A 45 -0.01 -1.82 -10.28
C ALA A 45 1.44 -2.23 -9.98
N GLY A 46 2.26 -1.30 -9.46
CA GLY A 46 3.62 -1.59 -9.01
C GLY A 46 3.68 -2.68 -7.93
N THR A 47 2.81 -2.62 -6.91
CA THR A 47 2.77 -3.66 -5.87
C THR A 47 2.41 -5.03 -6.43
N VAL A 48 1.52 -5.12 -7.43
CA VAL A 48 1.18 -6.38 -8.08
C VAL A 48 2.40 -6.98 -8.76
N VAL A 49 3.16 -6.17 -9.52
CA VAL A 49 4.40 -6.63 -10.17
C VAL A 49 5.42 -7.14 -9.13
N TRP A 50 5.62 -6.41 -8.04
CA TRP A 50 6.54 -6.83 -6.97
C TRP A 50 6.09 -8.08 -6.23
N ILE A 51 4.79 -8.28 -6.04
CA ILE A 51 4.25 -9.52 -5.45
C ILE A 51 4.54 -10.70 -6.37
N LEU A 52 4.26 -10.56 -7.68
CA LEU A 52 4.54 -11.61 -8.67
C LEU A 52 6.04 -11.96 -8.70
N TYR A 53 6.91 -10.94 -8.69
CA TYR A 53 8.35 -11.13 -8.62
C TYR A 53 8.80 -11.77 -7.29
N GLY A 54 8.20 -11.37 -6.17
CA GLY A 54 8.46 -11.98 -4.87
C GLY A 54 8.06 -13.46 -4.81
N LEU A 55 6.95 -13.84 -5.47
CA LEU A 55 6.52 -15.23 -5.61
C LEU A 55 7.50 -16.04 -6.45
N GLU A 56 7.96 -15.51 -7.58
CA GLU A 56 9.00 -16.14 -8.41
C GLU A 56 10.28 -16.42 -7.62
N LEU A 57 10.68 -15.48 -6.76
CA LEU A 57 11.86 -15.63 -5.89
C LEU A 57 11.61 -16.43 -4.60
N ASN A 58 10.38 -16.87 -4.32
CA ASN A 58 9.97 -17.42 -3.02
C ASN A 58 10.37 -16.51 -1.82
N ASN A 59 10.30 -15.19 -2.01
CA ASN A 59 10.77 -14.19 -1.06
C ASN A 59 9.59 -13.59 -0.25
N MET A 60 9.29 -14.21 0.90
CA MET A 60 8.20 -13.77 1.78
C MET A 60 8.27 -12.30 2.21
N PRO A 61 9.43 -11.74 2.60
CA PRO A 61 9.54 -10.31 2.86
C PRO A 61 8.99 -9.42 1.75
N ILE A 62 9.37 -9.66 0.49
CA ILE A 62 8.88 -8.86 -0.66
C ILE A 62 7.36 -9.00 -0.81
N ILE A 63 6.85 -10.23 -0.71
CA ILE A 63 5.42 -10.52 -0.86
C ILE A 63 4.60 -9.79 0.22
N LEU A 64 4.98 -9.94 1.50
CA LEU A 64 4.21 -9.36 2.62
C LEU A 64 4.21 -7.83 2.55
N THR A 65 5.38 -7.23 2.36
CA THR A 65 5.53 -5.77 2.36
C THR A 65 4.73 -5.12 1.23
N ASN A 66 4.74 -5.70 0.02
CA ASN A 66 3.93 -5.20 -1.09
C ASN A 66 2.44 -5.53 -0.93
N GLY A 67 2.09 -6.65 -0.29
CA GLY A 67 0.71 -6.98 0.05
C GLY A 67 0.06 -5.96 0.98
N PHE A 68 0.76 -5.57 2.07
CA PHE A 68 0.28 -4.52 2.98
C PHE A 68 0.18 -3.15 2.31
N ALA A 69 1.18 -2.78 1.49
CA ALA A 69 1.13 -1.55 0.71
C ALA A 69 -0.07 -1.53 -0.25
N GLY A 70 -0.27 -2.61 -1.02
CA GLY A 70 -1.39 -2.77 -1.95
C GLY A 70 -2.75 -2.66 -1.26
N ALA A 71 -2.93 -3.32 -0.11
CA ALA A 71 -4.15 -3.19 0.69
C ALA A 71 -4.41 -1.73 1.13
N SER A 72 -3.36 -1.01 1.54
CA SER A 72 -3.46 0.40 1.91
C SER A 72 -3.90 1.27 0.73
N PHE A 73 -3.33 1.04 -0.46
CA PHE A 73 -3.70 1.77 -1.68
C PHE A 73 -5.13 1.48 -2.12
N ILE A 74 -5.60 0.24 -1.98
CA ILE A 74 -7.00 -0.12 -2.24
C ILE A 74 -7.95 0.64 -1.32
N LEU A 75 -7.64 0.75 -0.02
CA LEU A 75 -8.47 1.50 0.93
C LEU A 75 -8.51 3.00 0.59
N ILE A 76 -7.39 3.57 0.15
CA ILE A 76 -7.34 4.97 -0.31
C ILE A 76 -8.17 5.16 -1.58
N LEU A 77 -8.03 4.27 -2.56
CA LEU A 77 -8.80 4.30 -3.80
C LEU A 77 -10.31 4.15 -3.54
N LEU A 78 -10.70 3.27 -2.63
CA LEU A 78 -12.09 3.14 -2.17
C LEU A 78 -12.59 4.45 -1.56
N GLY A 79 -11.78 5.07 -0.69
CA GLY A 79 -12.08 6.39 -0.14
C GLY A 79 -12.23 7.47 -1.22
N CYS A 80 -11.38 7.46 -2.25
CA CYS A 80 -11.48 8.37 -3.40
C CYS A 80 -12.76 8.13 -4.21
N TYR A 81 -13.13 6.87 -4.45
CA TYR A 81 -14.36 6.52 -5.15
C TYR A 81 -15.61 6.97 -4.39
N LEU A 82 -15.62 6.82 -3.06
CA LEU A 82 -16.77 7.19 -2.21
C LEU A 82 -16.87 8.70 -1.95
N TYR A 83 -15.74 9.40 -1.84
CA TYR A 83 -15.67 10.78 -1.33
C TYR A 83 -14.93 11.77 -2.22
N GLY A 84 -14.67 11.42 -3.48
CA GLY A 84 -13.98 12.29 -4.45
C GLY A 84 -14.88 13.30 -5.17
N LYS A 85 -16.20 13.30 -4.89
CA LYS A 85 -17.19 14.20 -5.51
C LYS A 85 -17.24 15.57 -4.85
#